data_AF-W4RPG9-F1
#
_entry.id   AF-W4RPG9-F1
#
_cell.length_a   1.000
_cell.length_b   1.000
_cell.length_c   1.000
_cell.angle_alpha   90.00
_cell.angle_beta   90.00
_cell.angle_gamma   90.00
#
_symmetry.space_group_name_H-M   'P 1'
#
loop_
_entity.id
_entity.type
_entity.pdbx_description
1 polymer ?
#
loop_
_entity_poly.entity_id
_entity_poly.type
_entity_poly.pdbx_seq_one_letter_code
_entity_poly.pdbx_strand_id
1 'polypeptide(L)' 'MMRMAIAGVAGFVLVFIESYIVMVFKQYETIEFGGMAPFVSVWSMNFFLVFSILTHIKFWYEEREAEREEDAAERDRFIS' A
#
# COMPACT_ATOMS: atom_id res chain seq x y z
N MET A 1 -2.26 -11.84 6.65
CA MET A 1 -2.75 -12.44 5.40
C MET A 1 -3.56 -11.47 4.55
N MET A 2 -4.68 -10.92 5.04
CA MET A 2 -5.58 -10.02 4.26
C MET A 2 -4.88 -8.80 3.61
N ARG A 3 -3.87 -8.20 4.28
CA ARG A 3 -3.10 -7.08 3.73
C ARG A 3 -2.29 -7.44 2.48
N MET A 4 -1.76 -8.66 2.41
CA MET A 4 -1.06 -9.14 1.22
C MET A 4 -2.04 -9.33 0.05
N ALA A 5 -3.25 -9.84 0.31
CA ALA A 5 -4.27 -9.95 -0.73
C ALA A 5 -4.69 -8.56 -1.27
N ILE A 6 -4.93 -7.60 -0.38
CA ILE A 6 -5.29 -6.22 -0.76
C ILE A 6 -4.15 -5.55 -1.53
N ALA A 7 -2.91 -5.67 -1.06
CA ALA A 7 -1.75 -5.12 -1.75
C ALA A 7 -1.54 -5.77 -3.14
N GLY A 8 -1.85 -7.06 -3.29
CA GLY A 8 -1.80 -7.76 -4.58
C GLY A 8 -2.77 -7.18 -5.61
N VAL A 9 -4.04 -7.01 -5.19
CA VAL A 9 -5.09 -6.44 -6.05
C VAL A 9 -4.83 -4.96 -6.34
N ALA A 10 -4.49 -4.17 -5.32
CA ALA A 10 -4.19 -2.75 -5.49
C ALA A 10 -2.94 -2.52 -6.35
N GLY A 11 -1.88 -3.32 -6.15
CA GLY A 11 -0.68 -3.29 -6.98
C GLY A 11 -0.99 -3.65 -8.43
N PHE A 12 -1.91 -4.57 -8.68
CA PHE A 12 -2.38 -4.90 -10.03
C PHE A 12 -3.13 -3.72 -10.66
N VAL A 13 -4.04 -3.07 -9.93
CA VAL A 13 -4.76 -1.88 -10.42
C VAL A 13 -3.80 -0.73 -10.76
N LEU A 14 -2.76 -0.52 -9.94
CA LEU A 14 -1.75 0.52 -10.19
C LEU A 14 -1.02 0.31 -11.52
N VAL A 15 -0.75 -0.93 -11.93
CA VAL A 15 -0.14 -1.22 -13.23
C VAL A 15 -0.99 -0.70 -14.39
N PHE A 16 -2.33 -0.79 -14.31
CA PHE A 16 -3.20 -0.22 -15.35
C PHE A 16 -3.17 1.30 -15.36
N ILE A 17 -3.14 1.91 -14.17
CA ILE A 17 -3.06 3.38 -14.04
C ILE A 17 -1.73 3.88 -14.62
N GLU A 18 -0.61 3.26 -14.28
CA GLU A 18 0.71 3.62 -14.80
C GLU A 18 0.80 3.40 -16.31
N SER A 19 0.28 2.27 -16.80
CA SER A 19 0.21 1.99 -18.24
C SER A 19 -0.61 3.06 -18.97
N TYR A 20 -1.74 3.49 -18.40
CA TYR A 20 -2.54 4.57 -18.96
C TYR A 20 -1.79 5.90 -19.00
N ILE A 21 -1.12 6.26 -17.91
CA ILE A 21 -0.31 7.47 -17.82
C ILE A 21 0.80 7.45 -18.88
N VAL A 22 1.52 6.34 -19.03
CA VAL A 22 2.58 6.19 -20.04
C VAL A 22 2.02 6.28 -21.46
N MET A 23 0.84 5.71 -21.74
CA MET A 23 0.18 5.85 -23.04
C MET A 23 -0.16 7.32 -23.34
N VAL A 24 -0.66 8.06 -22.36
CA VAL A 24 -0.94 9.51 -22.53
C VAL A 24 0.36 10.26 -22.86
N PHE A 25 1.46 9.97 -22.17
CA PHE A 25 2.76 10.59 -22.47
C PHE A 25 3.33 10.20 -23.84
N LYS A 26 3.05 8.98 -24.30
CA LYS A 26 3.50 8.47 -25.62
C LYS A 26 2.54 8.78 -26.76
N GLN A 27 1.66 9.78 -26.63
CA GLN A 27 0.68 10.15 -27.68
C GLN A 27 -0.21 8.97 -28.12
N TYR A 28 -0.60 8.13 -27.17
CA TYR A 28 -1.43 6.93 -27.37
C TYR A 28 -0.78 5.80 -28.18
N GLU A 29 0.55 5.77 -28.29
CA GLU A 29 1.23 4.54 -28.72
C GLU A 29 1.08 3.42 -27.69
N THR A 30 0.86 2.21 -28.19
CA THR A 30 0.69 1.00 -27.37
C THR A 30 1.98 0.67 -26.62
N ILE A 31 1.84 0.28 -25.35
CA ILE A 31 2.97 -0.18 -24.54
C ILE A 31 3.21 -1.65 -24.83
N GLU A 32 4.33 -1.97 -25.47
CA GLU A 32 4.83 -3.33 -25.58
C GLU A 32 5.68 -3.65 -24.34
N PHE A 33 5.15 -4.49 -23.45
CA PHE A 33 5.89 -4.95 -22.27
C PHE A 33 7.04 -5.91 -22.61
N GLY A 34 7.17 -6.38 -23.85
CA GLY A 34 8.25 -7.29 -24.26
C GLY A 34 8.23 -8.67 -23.58
N GLY A 35 7.15 -9.02 -22.85
CA GLY A 35 6.96 -10.31 -22.20
C GLY A 35 6.37 -10.21 -20.78
N MET A 36 6.28 -11.35 -20.09
CA MET A 36 5.74 -11.41 -18.72
C MET A 36 6.73 -10.87 -17.67
N ALA A 37 8.04 -10.97 -17.89
CA ALA A 37 9.03 -10.57 -16.90
C ALA A 37 8.98 -9.06 -16.56
N PRO A 38 8.89 -8.14 -17.54
CA PRO A 38 8.75 -6.71 -17.24
C PRO A 38 7.43 -6.38 -16.54
N PHE A 39 6.34 -7.05 -16.94
CA PHE A 39 5.03 -6.91 -16.29
C PHE A 39 5.08 -7.31 -14.81
N VAL A 40 5.62 -8.49 -14.50
CA VAL A 40 5.72 -8.99 -13.12
C VAL A 40 6.63 -8.09 -12.28
N SER A 41 7.69 -7.51 -12.87
CA SER A 41 8.58 -6.57 -12.19
C SER A 41 7.84 -5.30 -11.75
N VAL A 42 7.13 -4.64 -12.67
CA VAL A 42 6.35 -3.42 -12.38
C VAL A 42 5.22 -3.71 -11.39
N TRP A 43 4.54 -4.86 -11.56
CA TRP A 43 3.52 -5.29 -10.62
C TRP A 43 4.09 -5.54 -9.21
N SER A 44 5.23 -6.20 -9.10
CA SER A 44 5.88 -6.48 -7.81
C SER A 44 6.30 -5.19 -7.11
N MET A 45 6.82 -4.21 -7.84
CA MET A 45 7.18 -2.90 -7.27
C MET A 45 5.96 -2.20 -6.66
N ASN A 46 4.85 -2.16 -7.40
CA ASN A 46 3.59 -1.58 -6.92
C ASN A 46 3.00 -2.36 -5.74
N PHE A 47 3.07 -3.69 -5.76
CA PHE A 47 2.68 -4.55 -4.65
C PHE A 47 3.44 -4.19 -3.37
N PHE A 48 4.78 -4.11 -3.46
CA PHE A 48 5.62 -3.78 -2.30
C PHE A 48 5.35 -2.37 -1.78
N LEU A 49 5.12 -1.39 -2.67
CA LEU A 49 4.77 -0.02 -2.29
C LEU A 49 3.47 0.00 -1.48
N VAL A 50 2.38 -0.57 -2.00
CA VAL A 50 1.08 -0.60 -1.31
C VAL A 50 1.18 -1.38 -0.01
N PHE A 51 1.87 -2.53 -0.02
CA PHE A 51 2.07 -3.35 1.17
C PHE A 51 2.78 -2.57 2.28
N SER A 52 3.82 -1.81 1.93
CA SER A 52 4.60 -1.01 2.88
C SER A 52 3.74 0.10 3.48
N ILE A 53 2.98 0.82 2.65
CA ILE A 53 2.07 1.89 3.11
C ILE A 53 1.03 1.32 4.09
N LEU A 54 0.35 0.23 3.73
CA LEU A 54 -0.65 -0.41 4.59
C LEU A 54 -0.04 -0.91 5.91
N THR A 55 1.21 -1.36 5.88
CA THR A 55 1.92 -1.82 7.08
C THR A 55 2.23 -0.66 8.01
N HIS A 56 2.76 0.45 7.48
CA HIS A 56 3.03 1.65 8.28
C HIS A 56 1.76 2.27 8.86
N ILE A 57 0.68 2.37 8.07
CA ILE A 57 -0.61 2.88 8.56
C ILE A 57 -1.12 2.03 9.72
N LYS A 58 -1.00 0.71 9.63
CA LYS A 58 -1.44 -0.17 10.71
C LYS A 58 -0.58 0.01 11.97
N PHE A 59 0.74 0.05 11.84
CA PHE A 59 1.60 0.26 13.01
C PHE A 59 1.30 1.58 13.70
N TRP A 60 1.11 2.65 12.92
CA TRP A 60 0.68 3.93 13.47
C TRP A 60 -0.65 3.84 14.21
N TYR A 61 -1.63 3.12 13.65
CA TYR A 61 -2.93 2.95 14.29
C TYR A 61 -2.83 2.17 15.60
N GLU A 62 -2.02 1.10 15.64
CA GLU A 62 -1.78 0.30 16.86
C GLU A 62 -1.02 1.11 17.93
N GLU A 63 -0.04 1.91 17.56
CA GLU A 63 0.68 2.81 18.49
C GLU A 63 -0.28 3.83 19.12
N ARG A 64 -1.19 4.42 18.33
CA ARG A 64 -2.19 5.37 18.87
C ARG A 64 -3.19 4.72 19.81
N GLU A 65 -3.59 3.47 19.55
CA GLU A 65 -4.47 2.74 20.46
C GLU A 65 -3.75 2.44 21.78
N ALA A 66 -2.49 2.03 21.74
CA ALA A 66 -1.68 1.80 22.93
C ALA A 66 -1.49 3.08 23.77
N GLU A 67 -1.13 4.21 23.14
CA GLU A 67 -1.02 5.51 23.83
C GLU A 67 -2.34 5.89 24.53
N ARG A 68 -3.48 5.63 23.89
CA ARG A 68 -4.80 5.97 24.44
C ARG A 68 -5.18 5.10 25.63
N GLU A 69 -4.79 3.83 25.62
CA GLU A 69 -4.98 2.92 26.73
C GLU A 69 -4.09 3.28 27.93
N GLU A 70 -2.83 3.69 27.67
CA GLU A 70 -1.92 4.18 28.71
C GLU A 70 -2.42 5.47 29.37
N ASP A 71 -2.87 6.45 28.57
CA ASP A 71 -3.47 7.70 29.06
C ASP A 71 -4.72 7.45 29.93
N ALA A 72 -5.56 6.49 29.54
CA ALA A 72 -6.74 6.10 30.31
C ALA A 72 -6.36 5.44 31.64
N ALA A 73 -5.37 4.55 31.64
CA ALA A 73 -4.87 3.87 32.84
C ALA A 73 -4.12 4.81 33.79
N GLU A 74 -3.45 5.86 33.28
CA GLU A 74 -2.84 6.90 34.11
C GLU A 74 -3.90 7.79 34.76
N ARG A 75 -4.95 8.19 34.04
CA ARG A 75 -6.07 8.94 34.62
C ARG A 75 -6.76 8.19 35.76
N ASP A 76 -7.03 6.89 35.60
CA ASP A 76 -7.66 6.09 36.66
C ASP A 76 -6.77 5.97 37.91
N ARG A 77 -5.44 5.89 37.75
CA ARG A 77 -4.48 5.89 38.88
C ARG A 77 -4.39 7.21 39.63
N PHE A 78 -4.67 8.33 38.99
CA PHE A 78 -4.66 9.65 39.64
C PHE A 78 -5.97 9.95 40.39
N ILE A 79 -7.06 9.22 40.11
CA ILE A 79 -8.38 9.45 40.71
C ILE A 79 -8.66 8.48 41.89
N SER A 80 -7.86 7.42 42.05
CA SER A 80 -7.89 6.50 43.21
C SER A 80 -7.04 6.97 44.39
#